data_AF-A0A8X6WBB8-F1
#
_entry.id   AF-A0A8X6WBB8-F1
#
_cell.length_a   1.000
_cell.length_b   1.000
_cell.length_c   1.000
_cell.angle_alpha   90.00
_cell.angle_beta   90.00
_cell.angle_gamma   90.00
#
_symmetry.space_group_name_H-M   'P 1'
#
loop_
_entity.id
_entity.type
_entity.pdbx_description
1 polymer ?
#
loop_
_entity_poly.entity_id
_entity_poly.type
_entity_poly.pdbx_seq_one_letter_code
_entity_poly.pdbx_strand_id
1 'polypeptide(L)'
;MFGTLPYDSPLPNQVKLNYPLIQQARQITVNRTIKHHKINKQRHPVPSRETIRRGLTEVGLRSRRPLRRLPLTPHHRQCRLDFADLGQLGV
;
A
#
# COMPACT_ATOMS: atom_id res chain seq x y z
N MET A 1 19.68 4.88 -42.60
CA MET A 1 18.40 4.15 -42.71
C MET A 1 18.04 3.65 -41.30
N PHE A 2 17.22 4.37 -40.55
CA PHE A 2 16.77 3.91 -39.22
C PHE A 2 15.68 2.86 -39.44
N GLY A 3 16.00 1.58 -39.18
CA GLY A 3 15.03 0.50 -39.25
C GLY A 3 13.93 0.69 -38.21
N THR A 4 12.69 0.40 -38.59
CA THR A 4 11.56 0.33 -37.67
C THR A 4 11.85 -0.71 -36.59
N LEU A 5 11.78 -0.31 -35.32
CA LEU A 5 11.88 -1.24 -34.19
C LEU A 5 10.72 -2.25 -34.28
N PRO A 6 10.91 -3.51 -33.81
CA PRO A 6 9.92 -4.57 -33.96
C PRO A 6 8.56 -4.31 -33.29
N TYR A 7 8.42 -3.21 -32.54
CA TYR A 7 7.20 -2.80 -31.84
C TYR A 7 6.54 -1.53 -32.39
N ASP A 8 7.18 -0.82 -33.33
CA ASP A 8 6.64 0.42 -33.92
C ASP A 8 5.71 0.15 -35.12
N SER A 9 5.59 -1.09 -35.55
CA SER A 9 4.62 -1.49 -36.58
C SER A 9 3.21 -1.50 -35.99
N PRO A 10 2.22 -0.80 -36.58
CA PRO A 10 0.84 -0.90 -36.13
C PRO A 10 0.42 -2.36 -36.18
N LEU A 11 -0.04 -2.89 -35.04
CA LEU A 11 -0.47 -4.28 -34.92
C LEU A 11 -1.39 -4.65 -36.11
N PRO A 12 -1.15 -5.78 -36.80
CA PRO A 12 -2.00 -6.21 -37.90
C PRO A 12 -3.46 -6.27 -37.44
N ASN A 13 -4.40 -5.87 -38.30
CA ASN A 13 -5.81 -5.67 -37.93
C ASN A 13 -6.43 -6.90 -37.24
N GLN A 14 -5.97 -8.12 -37.56
CA GLN A 14 -6.41 -9.35 -36.91
C GLN A 14 -5.97 -9.48 -35.44
N VAL A 15 -4.82 -8.91 -35.08
CA VAL A 15 -4.29 -8.91 -33.72
C VAL A 15 -4.98 -7.85 -32.86
N LYS A 16 -5.37 -6.69 -33.45
CA LYS A 16 -6.22 -5.70 -32.77
C LYS A 16 -7.60 -6.26 -32.37
N LEU A 17 -8.15 -7.17 -33.17
CA LEU A 17 -9.45 -7.81 -32.90
C LEU A 17 -9.42 -8.84 -31.77
N ASN A 18 -8.22 -9.35 -31.43
CA ASN A 18 -8.07 -10.40 -30.42
C ASN A 18 -7.64 -9.86 -29.03
N TYR A 19 -7.32 -8.57 -28.93
CA TYR A 19 -7.08 -7.94 -27.64
C TYR A 19 -8.40 -7.46 -27.02
N PRO A 20 -8.67 -7.79 -25.75
CA PRO A 20 -9.84 -7.25 -25.07
C PRO A 20 -9.72 -5.73 -25.01
N LEU A 21 -10.85 -5.04 -25.17
CA LEU A 21 -10.92 -3.59 -24.95
C LEU A 21 -10.32 -3.26 -23.57
N ILE A 22 -9.66 -2.11 -23.43
CA ILE A 22 -8.96 -1.73 -22.20
C ILE A 22 -9.86 -1.89 -20.96
N GLN A 23 -11.15 -1.57 -21.09
CA GLN A 23 -12.15 -1.74 -20.04
C GLN A 23 -12.37 -3.22 -19.67
N GLN A 24 -12.44 -4.10 -20.66
CA GLN A 24 -12.55 -5.55 -20.47
C GLN A 24 -11.28 -6.12 -19.83
N ALA A 25 -10.09 -5.70 -20.28
CA ALA A 25 -8.81 -6.10 -19.68
C ALA A 25 -8.70 -5.71 -18.20
N ARG A 26 -9.17 -4.50 -17.85
CA ARG A 26 -9.30 -4.04 -16.46
C ARG A 26 -10.25 -4.93 -15.68
N GLN A 27 -11.43 -5.24 -16.22
CA GLN A 27 -12.41 -6.10 -15.56
C GLN A 27 -11.88 -7.52 -15.33
N ILE A 28 -11.18 -8.09 -16.31
CA ILE A 28 -10.53 -9.41 -16.20
C ILE A 28 -9.50 -9.40 -15.08
N THR A 29 -8.67 -8.36 -15.01
CA THR A 29 -7.66 -8.19 -13.95
C THR A 29 -8.30 -8.07 -12.57
N VAL A 30 -9.33 -7.24 -12.42
CA VAL A 30 -10.10 -7.09 -11.17
C VAL A 30 -10.74 -8.41 -10.75
N ASN A 31 -11.35 -9.13 -11.68
CA ASN A 31 -11.98 -10.42 -11.38
C ASN A 31 -10.94 -11.47 -10.97
N ARG A 32 -9.75 -11.48 -11.61
CA ARG A 32 -8.63 -12.35 -11.24
C ARG A 32 -8.10 -12.05 -9.84
N THR A 33 -7.90 -10.78 -9.50
CA THR A 33 -7.42 -10.38 -8.16
C THR A 33 -8.46 -10.71 -7.09
N ILE A 34 -9.75 -10.46 -7.34
CA ILE A 34 -10.84 -10.85 -6.44
C ILE A 34 -10.87 -12.37 -6.24
N LYS A 35 -10.79 -13.16 -7.32
CA LYS A 35 -10.77 -14.63 -7.25
C LYS A 35 -9.58 -15.13 -6.44
N HIS A 36 -8.38 -14.61 -6.72
CA HIS A 36 -7.16 -14.97 -5.98
C HIS A 36 -7.27 -14.61 -4.50
N HIS A 37 -7.80 -13.43 -4.17
CA HIS A 37 -7.98 -13.01 -2.80
C HIS A 37 -9.03 -13.84 -2.06
N LYS A 38 -10.15 -14.18 -2.71
CA LYS A 38 -11.17 -15.09 -2.15
C LYS A 38 -10.59 -16.48 -1.86
N ILE A 39 -9.81 -17.03 -2.79
CA ILE A 39 -9.14 -18.33 -2.63
C ILE A 39 -8.10 -18.26 -1.49
N ASN A 40 -7.29 -17.20 -1.43
CA ASN A 40 -6.28 -17.07 -0.37
C ASN A 40 -6.87 -16.84 1.03
N LYS A 41 -8.00 -16.15 1.15
CA LYS A 41 -8.73 -16.05 2.43
C LYS A 41 -9.16 -17.41 2.96
N GLN A 42 -9.40 -18.39 2.07
CA GLN A 42 -9.82 -19.73 2.45
C GLN A 42 -8.63 -20.67 2.74
N ARG A 43 -7.42 -20.33 2.30
CA ARG A 43 -6.24 -21.22 2.37
C ARG A 43 -5.51 -21.19 3.71
N HIS A 44 -5.59 -20.09 4.45
CA HIS A 44 -4.97 -20.01 5.76
C HIS A 44 -6.06 -20.05 6.82
N PRO A 45 -6.10 -21.10 7.66
CA PRO A 45 -6.97 -21.07 8.83
C PRO A 45 -6.64 -19.79 9.61
N VAL A 46 -7.67 -19.04 9.99
CA VAL A 46 -7.50 -17.86 10.82
C VAL A 46 -6.78 -18.33 12.08
N PRO A 47 -5.56 -17.83 12.37
CA PRO A 47 -4.81 -18.29 13.52
C PRO A 47 -5.63 -18.01 14.77
N SER A 48 -5.58 -18.95 15.72
CA SER A 48 -6.27 -18.74 16.99
C SER A 48 -5.80 -17.45 17.64
N ARG A 49 -6.68 -16.82 18.43
CA ARG A 49 -6.32 -15.60 19.18
C ARG A 49 -5.05 -15.81 20.02
N GLU A 50 -4.85 -17.01 20.54
CA GLU A 50 -3.68 -17.39 21.33
C GLU A 50 -2.39 -17.44 20.48
N THR A 51 -2.48 -18.00 19.27
CA THR A 51 -1.38 -17.99 18.30
C THR A 51 -0.94 -16.56 17.97
N ILE A 52 -1.90 -15.65 17.75
CA ILE A 52 -1.62 -14.24 17.49
C ILE A 52 -0.97 -13.58 18.72
N ARG A 53 -1.52 -13.82 19.92
CA ARG A 53 -1.00 -13.27 21.19
C ARG A 53 0.44 -13.70 21.43
N ARG A 54 0.76 -14.97 21.21
CA ARG A 54 2.12 -15.52 21.35
C ARG A 54 3.09 -14.85 20.39
N GLY A 55 2.76 -14.78 19.10
CA GLY A 55 3.62 -14.14 18.09
C GLY A 55 3.88 -12.65 18.39
N LEU A 56 2.86 -11.91 18.83
CA LEU A 56 3.05 -10.51 19.27
C LEU A 56 4.01 -10.41 20.46
N THR A 57 3.90 -11.33 21.42
CA THR A 57 4.74 -11.35 22.62
C THR A 57 6.20 -11.69 22.28
N GLU A 58 6.43 -12.64 21.37
CA GLU A 58 7.77 -13.04 20.90
C GLU A 58 8.51 -11.87 20.21
N VAL A 59 7.79 -11.02 19.46
CA VAL A 59 8.35 -9.81 18.84
C VAL A 59 8.43 -8.63 19.83
N GLY A 60 7.99 -8.81 21.08
CA GLY A 60 7.97 -7.75 22.09
C GLY A 60 6.88 -6.69 21.88
N LEU A 61 5.92 -6.96 20.99
CA LEU A 61 4.79 -6.09 20.73
C LEU A 61 3.74 -6.26 21.84
N ARG A 62 3.51 -5.19 22.58
CA ARG A 62 2.47 -5.12 23.61
C ARG A 62 1.47 -4.04 23.24
N SER A 63 0.21 -4.24 23.62
CA SER A 63 -0.77 -3.16 23.53
C SER A 63 -0.30 -2.00 24.40
N ARG A 64 -0.30 -0.79 23.83
CA ARG A 64 -0.01 0.44 24.57
C ARG A 64 -1.30 1.23 24.70
N ARG A 65 -1.55 1.79 25.88
CA ARG A 65 -2.67 2.71 26.07
C ARG A 65 -2.41 3.94 25.19
N PRO A 66 -3.36 4.33 24.32
CA PRO A 66 -3.18 5.54 23.52
C PRO A 66 -3.01 6.74 24.47
N LEU A 67 -2.04 7.59 24.17
CA LEU A 67 -1.81 8.79 24.95
C LEU A 67 -2.95 9.76 24.69
N ARG A 68 -3.71 10.10 25.72
CA ARG A 68 -4.72 11.16 25.67
C ARG A 68 -4.01 12.50 25.68
N ARG A 69 -3.71 13.04 24.49
CA ARG A 69 -3.13 14.36 24.34
C ARG A 69 -4.13 15.24 23.60
N LEU A 70 -4.29 16.47 24.06
CA LEU A 70 -5.04 17.47 23.32
C LEU A 70 -4.30 17.71 21.98
N PRO A 71 -5.02 17.77 20.85
CA PRO A 71 -4.40 18.10 19.58
C PRO A 71 -3.81 19.51 19.69
N LEU A 72 -2.55 19.65 19.31
CA LEU A 72 -1.95 20.97 19.22
C LEU A 72 -2.54 21.69 18.01
N THR A 73 -2.95 22.95 18.21
CA THR A 73 -3.27 23.84 17.10
C THR A 73 -2.02 24.06 16.23
N PRO A 74 -2.17 24.44 14.95
CA PRO A 74 -1.03 24.81 14.10
C PRO A 74 -0.09 25.84 14.76
N HIS A 75 -0.66 26.84 15.43
CA HIS A 75 0.12 27.85 16.15
C HIS A 75 0.98 27.25 17.28
N HIS A 76 0.39 26.38 18.12
CA HIS A 76 1.16 25.70 19.18
C HIS A 76 2.26 24.79 18.63
N ARG A 77 2.09 24.23 17.43
CA ARG A 77 3.15 23.44 16.78
C ARG A 77 4.31 24.34 16.34
N GLN A 78 4.02 25.50 15.76
CA GLN A 78 5.03 26.46 15.33
C GLN A 78 5.86 26.96 16.51
N CYS A 79 5.22 27.42 17.59
CA CYS A 79 5.95 27.90 18.78
C CYS A 79 6.87 26.84 19.38
N ARG A 80 6.51 25.55 19.30
CA ARG A 80 7.36 24.45 19.77
C ARG A 80 8.57 24.21 18.86
N LEU A 81 8.41 24.38 17.56
CA LEU A 81 9.51 24.29 16.60
C LEU A 81 10.46 25.46 16.81
N ASP A 82 9.95 26.69 16.87
CA ASP A 82 10.75 27.90 17.10
C ASP A 82 11.55 27.78 18.41
N PHE A 83 10.95 27.26 19.49
CA PHE A 83 11.65 27.01 20.74
C PHE A 83 12.74 25.93 20.63
N ALA A 84 12.49 24.85 19.88
CA ALA A 84 13.48 23.80 19.66
C ALA A 84 14.66 24.28 18.79
N ASP A 85 14.38 25.14 17.82
CA ASP A 85 15.39 25.71 16.92
C ASP A 85 16.25 26.76 17.65
N LEU A 86 15.65 27.57 18.53
CA LEU A 86 16.39 28.49 19.40
C LEU A 86 17.31 27.77 20.39
N GLY A 87 16.90 26.59 20.87
CA GLY A 87 17.74 25.74 21.73
C GLY A 87 18.92 25.07 21.02
N GLN A 88 18.92 25.02 19.68
CA GLN A 88 20.04 24.48 18.88
C GLN A 88 21.10 25.52 18.52
N LEU A 89 20.79 26.82 18.67
CA LEU A 89 21.70 27.94 18.40
C LEU A 89 22.40 28.49 19.65
N GLY A 90 22.24 27.82 20.79
CA GLY A 90 22.76 28.25 22.09
C GLY A 90 23.48 27.14 22.85
N VAL A 91 24.63 26.70 22.34
CA VAL A 91 25.78 26.21 23.10
C VAL A 91 27.03 26.84 22.49
#